data_AF-A0AAW0EHU9-F1
#
_entry.id   AF-A0AAW0EHU9-F1
#
_cell.length_a   1.000
_cell.length_b   1.000
_cell.length_c   1.000
_cell.angle_alpha   90.00
_cell.angle_beta   90.00
_cell.angle_gamma   90.00
#
_symmetry.space_group_name_H-M   'P 1'
#
loop_
_entity.id
_entity.type
_entity.pdbx_description
1 polymer ?
#
loop_
_entity_poly.entity_id
_entity_poly.type
_entity_poly.pdbx_seq_one_letter_code
_entity_poly.pdbx_strand_id
1 'polypeptide(L)'
;MLEATASRDPNGAPLLALPMEVLEHILLFCHPRDVARFSQTCRFSTDLVYRSADQYFWRHLFLSLFDDPRHSIGPLRGVDPSSYDWKAQLKGRIEAERDASFKTDDPELESAALETLVSVSAEALPLPSPPDKPVLSRNVEWLKNIVGKTDIVQPLSLPNQWRDRLKSCLAIHFEDNPQALRTQSRCFVYDVRNYNSANLWGPYLRNGDVNWSHLYLIINVVAFNIRELPLDNMIRPPTGSEATRAHSAPGDFTGQDWAGVEGTWLRYVSFMDYRDLFGFNFSGSEDGAREPSFFDDEGFREATRLIELNLHIISKEKMRVKFPHDDPPSRVHPSYEVLYFAGTSRGASTGQETTVQGFVHMGLDHIPRWRLTSIHDGQTQWSTEGVQIGNVGSAIGVAGTWSAFEHGDGDPVGPTWFWKVESD
;
A
#
# COMPACT_ATOMS: atom_id res chain seq x y z
N MET A 1 17.01 -52.43 51.52
CA MET A 1 16.35 -52.01 50.26
C MET A 1 15.12 -51.23 50.70
N LEU A 2 15.30 -49.92 50.94
CA LEU A 2 14.27 -49.04 51.51
C LEU A 2 13.46 -48.47 50.35
N GLU A 3 12.17 -48.78 50.33
CA GLU A 3 11.18 -48.08 49.52
C GLU A 3 11.12 -46.61 49.95
N ALA A 4 11.57 -45.73 49.06
CA ALA A 4 11.32 -44.30 49.20
C ALA A 4 9.91 -44.01 48.68
N THR A 5 8.95 -44.04 49.60
CA THR A 5 7.62 -43.46 49.42
C THR A 5 7.77 -41.95 49.23
N ALA A 6 7.69 -41.50 47.97
CA ALA A 6 7.55 -40.09 47.64
C ALA A 6 6.15 -39.62 48.07
N SER A 7 6.05 -39.16 49.32
CA SER A 7 4.96 -38.33 49.80
C SER A 7 4.97 -37.01 49.03
N ARG A 8 4.18 -36.91 47.94
CA ARG A 8 3.85 -35.65 47.29
C ARG A 8 2.96 -34.85 48.25
N ASP A 9 3.45 -33.69 48.67
CA ASP A 9 2.73 -32.70 49.47
C ASP A 9 1.35 -32.35 48.84
N PRO A 10 0.31 -32.04 49.64
CA PRO A 10 -1.05 -31.77 49.16
C PRO A 10 -1.24 -30.37 48.54
N ASN A 11 -0.19 -29.57 48.42
CA ASN A 11 -0.22 -28.30 47.71
C ASN A 11 -0.02 -28.54 46.20
N GLY A 12 -1.03 -29.16 45.58
CA GLY A 12 -1.17 -29.16 44.12
C GLY A 12 -1.02 -27.74 43.59
N ALA A 13 -0.30 -27.58 42.47
CA ALA A 13 0.08 -26.29 41.90
C ALA A 13 -1.03 -25.23 42.10
N PRO A 14 -0.84 -24.23 42.98
CA PRO A 14 -1.94 -23.37 43.46
C PRO A 14 -2.59 -22.56 42.35
N LEU A 15 -1.84 -22.30 41.27
CA LEU A 15 -2.36 -21.71 40.04
C LEU A 15 -3.38 -22.63 39.34
N LEU A 16 -3.10 -23.93 39.24
CA LEU A 16 -3.99 -24.90 38.59
C LEU A 16 -5.23 -25.26 39.44
N ALA A 17 -5.28 -24.78 40.69
CA ALA A 17 -6.44 -24.92 41.56
C ALA A 17 -7.50 -23.81 41.32
N LEU A 18 -7.18 -22.79 40.52
CA LEU A 18 -8.12 -21.73 40.16
C LEU A 18 -9.16 -22.25 39.15
N PRO A 19 -10.38 -21.69 39.15
CA PRO A 19 -11.37 -21.93 38.09
C PRO A 19 -10.79 -21.58 36.71
N MET A 20 -11.21 -22.32 35.67
CA MET A 20 -10.67 -22.16 34.32
C MET A 20 -10.88 -20.74 33.77
N GLU A 21 -12.01 -20.12 34.09
CA GLU A 21 -12.36 -18.78 33.67
C GLU A 21 -11.42 -17.74 34.28
N VAL A 22 -10.98 -17.96 35.52
CA VAL A 22 -10.00 -17.10 36.20
C VAL A 22 -8.62 -17.26 35.57
N LEU A 23 -8.24 -18.50 35.21
CA LEU A 23 -6.98 -18.75 34.52
C LEU A 23 -6.95 -18.13 33.13
N GLU A 24 -8.01 -18.29 32.35
CA GLU A 24 -8.16 -17.62 31.04
C GLU A 24 -8.06 -16.11 31.20
N HIS A 25 -8.76 -15.53 32.18
CA HIS A 25 -8.70 -14.10 32.43
C HIS A 25 -7.29 -13.62 32.80
N ILE A 26 -6.54 -14.36 33.63
CA ILE A 26 -5.14 -14.05 33.95
C ILE A 26 -4.29 -14.07 32.68
N LEU A 27 -4.45 -15.08 31.83
CA LEU A 27 -3.67 -15.23 30.60
C LEU A 27 -3.96 -14.10 29.58
N LEU A 28 -5.14 -13.46 29.63
CA LEU A 28 -5.45 -12.29 28.79
C LEU A 28 -4.59 -11.06 29.12
N PHE A 29 -3.94 -11.02 30.29
CA PHE A 29 -2.97 -9.97 30.65
C PHE A 29 -1.53 -10.33 30.28
N CYS A 30 -1.29 -11.54 29.76
CA CYS A 30 0.04 -11.98 29.35
C CYS A 30 0.30 -11.71 27.87
N HIS A 31 1.56 -11.53 27.51
CA HIS A 31 1.95 -11.49 26.11
C HIS A 31 1.69 -12.87 25.44
N PRO A 32 1.26 -12.95 24.17
CA PRO A 32 0.97 -14.23 23.51
C PRO A 32 2.14 -15.23 23.52
N ARG A 33 3.39 -14.74 23.52
CA ARG A 33 4.58 -15.59 23.67
C ARG A 33 4.65 -16.26 25.04
N ASP A 34 4.22 -15.60 26.10
CA ASP A 34 4.17 -16.17 27.44
C ASP A 34 2.99 -17.11 27.61
N VAL A 35 1.85 -16.82 26.97
CA VAL A 35 0.72 -17.77 26.86
C VAL A 35 1.17 -19.05 26.15
N ALA A 36 1.92 -18.94 25.06
CA ALA A 36 2.48 -20.09 24.35
C ALA A 36 3.45 -20.89 25.23
N ARG A 37 4.33 -20.24 26.00
CA ARG A 37 5.22 -20.91 26.97
C ARG A 37 4.44 -21.60 28.09
N PHE A 38 3.41 -20.95 28.63
CA PHE A 38 2.53 -21.52 29.65
C PHE A 38 1.83 -22.78 29.13
N SER A 39 1.36 -22.78 27.88
CA SER A 39 0.70 -23.94 27.28
C SER A 39 1.61 -25.19 27.22
N GLN A 40 2.94 -25.02 27.26
CA GLN A 40 3.93 -26.09 27.20
C GLN A 40 4.26 -26.69 28.58
N THR A 41 3.75 -26.12 29.68
CA THR A 41 4.13 -26.59 31.03
C THR A 41 3.45 -27.90 31.42
N CYS A 42 2.21 -28.14 30.97
CA CYS A 42 1.48 -29.38 31.22
C CYS A 42 0.30 -29.55 30.26
N ARG A 43 -0.25 -30.78 30.18
CA ARG A 43 -1.39 -31.11 29.31
C ARG A 43 -2.63 -30.25 29.59
N PHE A 44 -2.92 -29.97 30.86
CA PHE A 44 -4.06 -29.11 31.24
C PHE A 44 -3.91 -27.70 30.65
N SER A 45 -2.73 -27.08 30.77
CA SER A 45 -2.45 -25.76 30.17
C SER A 45 -2.53 -25.78 28.64
N THR A 46 -2.07 -26.86 28.01
CA THR A 46 -2.22 -27.05 26.55
C THR A 46 -3.70 -27.10 26.15
N ASP A 47 -4.49 -27.90 26.87
CA ASP A 47 -5.91 -28.08 26.59
C ASP A 47 -6.70 -26.78 26.82
N LEU A 48 -6.39 -26.05 27.90
CA LEU A 48 -6.98 -24.74 28.21
C LEU A 48 -6.76 -23.73 27.07
N VAL A 49 -5.53 -23.63 26.55
CA VAL A 49 -5.18 -22.62 25.54
C VAL A 49 -5.60 -23.03 24.13
N TYR A 50 -5.44 -24.30 23.75
CA TYR A 50 -5.55 -24.76 22.36
C TYR A 50 -6.76 -25.64 22.05
N ARG A 51 -7.44 -26.18 23.06
CA ARG A 51 -8.58 -27.09 22.86
C ARG A 51 -9.92 -26.52 23.34
N SER A 52 -10.02 -25.20 23.54
CA SER A 52 -11.31 -24.54 23.72
C SER A 52 -12.20 -24.75 22.49
N ALA A 53 -13.51 -24.90 22.72
CA ALA A 53 -14.50 -25.07 21.67
C ALA A 53 -14.84 -23.77 20.93
N ASP A 54 -14.52 -22.61 21.52
CA ASP A 54 -14.74 -21.30 20.94
C ASP A 54 -13.43 -20.52 20.71
N GLN A 55 -13.53 -19.39 20.03
CA GLN A 55 -12.40 -18.48 19.80
C GLN A 55 -12.38 -17.30 20.78
N TYR A 56 -13.15 -17.34 21.89
CA TYR A 56 -13.29 -16.22 22.82
C TYR A 56 -11.92 -15.79 23.37
N PHE A 57 -11.16 -16.75 23.90
CA PHE A 57 -9.83 -16.49 24.45
C PHE A 57 -8.89 -15.84 23.42
N TRP A 58 -8.80 -16.41 22.21
CA TRP A 58 -7.94 -15.90 21.13
C TRP A 58 -8.37 -14.52 20.64
N ARG A 59 -9.67 -14.28 20.53
CA ARG A 59 -10.23 -12.97 20.17
C ARG A 59 -9.87 -11.91 21.22
N HIS A 60 -10.08 -12.20 22.49
CA HIS A 60 -9.76 -11.25 23.56
C HIS A 60 -8.26 -10.96 23.65
N LEU A 61 -7.42 -11.99 23.48
CA LEU A 61 -5.98 -11.83 23.45
C LEU A 61 -5.54 -11.00 22.23
N PHE A 62 -6.11 -11.23 21.05
CA PHE A 62 -5.86 -10.43 19.85
C PHE A 62 -6.26 -8.96 20.06
N LEU A 63 -7.48 -8.71 20.54
CA LEU A 63 -8.00 -7.36 20.78
C LEU A 63 -7.30 -6.62 21.93
N SER A 64 -6.46 -7.30 22.71
CA SER A 64 -5.57 -6.65 23.68
C SER A 64 -4.34 -6.00 23.02
N LEU A 65 -3.98 -6.41 21.81
CA LEU A 65 -2.77 -5.96 21.09
C LEU A 65 -3.06 -5.27 19.76
N PHE A 66 -4.15 -5.61 19.10
CA PHE A 66 -4.45 -5.17 17.73
C PHE A 66 -5.82 -4.51 17.64
N ASP A 67 -6.02 -3.81 16.53
CA ASP A 67 -7.31 -3.18 16.22
C ASP A 67 -8.39 -4.23 16.00
N ASP A 68 -9.65 -3.85 16.21
CA ASP A 68 -10.77 -4.72 15.88
C ASP A 68 -11.00 -4.74 14.35
N PRO A 69 -10.70 -5.85 13.64
CA PRO A 69 -10.82 -5.91 12.18
C PRO A 69 -12.25 -5.68 11.70
N ARG A 70 -13.26 -5.87 12.55
CA ARG A 70 -14.67 -5.63 12.24
C ARG A 70 -14.99 -4.16 11.98
N HIS A 71 -14.12 -3.26 12.41
CA HIS A 71 -14.23 -1.81 12.17
C HIS A 71 -13.24 -1.31 11.10
N SER A 72 -12.46 -2.21 10.49
CA SER A 72 -11.54 -1.86 9.40
C SER A 72 -12.30 -1.64 8.08
N ILE A 73 -11.69 -0.86 7.18
CA ILE A 73 -12.19 -0.67 5.81
C ILE A 73 -11.15 -1.27 4.87
N GLY A 74 -11.50 -2.36 4.18
CA GLY A 74 -10.53 -3.11 3.38
C GLY A 74 -11.02 -4.52 3.04
N PRO A 75 -10.12 -5.52 2.98
CA PRO A 75 -10.46 -6.91 2.62
C PRO A 75 -11.57 -7.53 3.48
N LEU A 76 -11.67 -7.10 4.74
CA LEU A 76 -12.64 -7.64 5.69
C LEU A 76 -13.98 -6.89 5.68
N ARG A 77 -14.14 -5.87 4.85
CA ARG A 77 -15.40 -5.12 4.75
C ARG A 77 -16.51 -6.04 4.23
N GLY A 78 -17.49 -6.33 5.08
CA GLY A 78 -18.62 -7.19 4.74
C GLY A 78 -18.34 -8.69 4.88
N VAL A 79 -17.15 -9.09 5.33
CA VAL A 79 -16.85 -10.47 5.73
C VAL A 79 -17.58 -10.75 7.05
N ASP A 80 -18.20 -11.93 7.16
CA ASP A 80 -18.85 -12.35 8.40
C ASP A 80 -17.82 -12.42 9.54
N PRO A 81 -17.97 -11.63 10.62
CA PRO A 81 -17.06 -11.67 11.75
C PRO A 81 -16.89 -13.05 12.41
N SER A 82 -17.87 -13.93 12.25
CA SER A 82 -17.81 -15.30 12.78
C SER A 82 -16.79 -16.19 12.04
N SER A 83 -16.42 -15.81 10.81
CA SER A 83 -15.45 -16.53 9.97
C SER A 83 -13.99 -16.12 10.21
N TYR A 84 -13.74 -15.08 11.02
CA TYR A 84 -12.40 -14.61 11.30
C TYR A 84 -11.67 -15.57 12.26
N ASP A 85 -10.56 -16.16 11.81
CA ASP A 85 -9.72 -17.05 12.62
C ASP A 85 -8.76 -16.23 13.50
N TRP A 86 -9.25 -15.80 14.67
CA TRP A 86 -8.50 -15.00 15.65
C TRP A 86 -7.20 -15.67 16.08
N LYS A 87 -7.20 -17.01 16.19
CA LYS A 87 -6.03 -17.77 16.59
C LYS A 87 -4.95 -17.72 15.51
N ALA A 88 -5.31 -18.04 14.27
CA ALA A 88 -4.37 -18.01 13.15
C ALA A 88 -3.82 -16.60 12.92
N GLN A 89 -4.68 -15.58 12.99
CA GLN A 89 -4.30 -14.18 12.80
C GLN A 89 -3.37 -13.67 13.90
N LEU A 90 -3.65 -13.96 15.17
CA LEU A 90 -2.74 -13.62 16.27
C LEU A 90 -1.41 -14.35 16.11
N LYS A 91 -1.44 -15.65 15.83
CA LYS A 91 -0.23 -16.46 15.67
C LYS A 91 0.65 -15.90 14.55
N GLY A 92 0.08 -15.65 13.37
CA GLY A 92 0.80 -15.11 12.21
C GLY A 92 1.47 -13.76 12.52
N ARG A 93 0.77 -12.85 13.20
CA ARG A 93 1.34 -11.55 13.62
C ARG A 93 2.52 -11.72 14.58
N ILE A 94 2.43 -12.62 15.56
CA ILE A 94 3.52 -12.87 16.52
C ILE A 94 4.71 -13.59 15.87
N GLU A 95 4.47 -14.47 14.90
CA GLU A 95 5.50 -15.12 14.08
C GLU A 95 6.20 -14.09 13.17
N ALA A 96 5.45 -13.24 12.48
CA ALA A 96 5.99 -12.16 11.65
C ALA A 96 6.87 -11.19 12.47
N GLU A 97 6.47 -10.82 13.69
CA GLU A 97 7.29 -10.00 14.58
C GLU A 97 8.61 -10.69 14.95
N ARG A 98 8.56 -12.00 15.24
CA ARG A 98 9.76 -12.79 15.53
C ARG A 98 10.67 -12.82 14.31
N ASP A 99 10.12 -13.15 13.14
CA ASP A 99 10.91 -13.37 11.91
C ASP A 99 11.52 -12.08 11.38
N ALA A 100 10.82 -10.95 11.55
CA ALA A 100 11.37 -9.62 11.31
C ALA A 100 12.52 -9.30 12.28
N SER A 101 12.40 -9.66 13.56
CA SER A 101 13.40 -9.34 14.59
C SER A 101 14.68 -10.15 14.49
N PHE A 102 14.59 -11.42 14.08
CA PHE A 102 15.74 -12.34 14.04
C PHE A 102 16.40 -12.46 12.67
N LYS A 103 15.93 -11.70 11.67
CA LYS A 103 16.39 -11.72 10.27
C LYS A 103 16.48 -13.16 9.75
N THR A 104 15.33 -13.72 9.38
CA THR A 104 15.25 -15.06 8.77
C THR A 104 15.98 -15.09 7.43
N ASP A 105 16.81 -16.11 7.21
CA ASP A 105 17.42 -16.39 5.89
C ASP A 105 16.48 -17.20 4.98
N ASP A 106 15.34 -17.67 5.51
CA ASP A 106 14.32 -18.40 4.77
C ASP A 106 13.40 -17.42 4.01
N PRO A 107 13.41 -17.41 2.66
CA PRO A 107 12.58 -16.51 1.85
C PRO A 107 11.08 -16.73 2.02
N GLU A 108 10.64 -17.95 2.34
CA GLU A 108 9.22 -18.25 2.53
C GLU A 108 8.70 -17.63 3.83
N LEU A 109 9.48 -17.77 4.92
CA LEU A 109 9.16 -17.13 6.20
C LEU A 109 9.21 -15.61 6.09
N GLU A 110 10.19 -15.06 5.36
CA GLU A 110 10.26 -13.62 5.11
C GLU A 110 9.02 -13.14 4.34
N SER A 111 8.63 -13.85 3.28
CA SER A 111 7.45 -13.51 2.49
C SER A 111 6.17 -13.57 3.33
N ALA A 112 6.01 -14.59 4.17
CA ALA A 112 4.85 -14.72 5.06
C ALA A 112 4.81 -13.60 6.13
N ALA A 113 5.98 -13.20 6.66
CA ALA A 113 6.08 -12.07 7.57
C ALA A 113 5.67 -10.77 6.88
N LEU A 114 6.20 -10.49 5.69
CA LEU A 114 5.87 -9.30 4.89
C LEU A 114 4.38 -9.24 4.51
N GLU A 115 3.80 -10.37 4.09
CA GLU A 115 2.36 -10.48 3.82
C GLU A 115 1.54 -10.14 5.07
N THR A 116 1.94 -10.65 6.24
CA THR A 116 1.29 -10.34 7.52
C THR A 116 1.37 -8.86 7.85
N LEU A 117 2.53 -8.22 7.67
CA LEU A 117 2.70 -6.78 7.89
C LEU A 117 1.79 -5.96 6.95
N VAL A 118 1.70 -6.36 5.68
CA VAL A 118 0.78 -5.74 4.72
C VAL A 118 -0.68 -5.90 5.16
N SER A 119 -1.10 -7.08 5.61
CA SER A 119 -2.47 -7.33 6.10
C SER A 119 -2.78 -6.45 7.31
N VAL A 120 -1.86 -6.36 8.27
CA VAL A 120 -2.01 -5.50 9.47
C VAL A 120 -2.21 -4.03 9.06
N SER A 121 -1.50 -3.56 8.02
CA SER A 121 -1.64 -2.20 7.49
C SER A 121 -3.01 -1.97 6.85
N ALA A 122 -3.48 -2.94 6.06
CA ALA A 122 -4.81 -2.90 5.45
C ALA A 122 -5.95 -2.95 6.49
N GLU A 123 -5.73 -3.65 7.62
CA GLU A 123 -6.71 -3.81 8.71
C GLU A 123 -6.67 -2.66 9.74
N ALA A 124 -5.83 -1.63 9.55
CA ALA A 124 -5.78 -0.49 10.46
C ALA A 124 -7.13 0.25 10.53
N LEU A 125 -7.49 0.73 11.73
CA LEU A 125 -8.74 1.48 11.91
C LEU A 125 -8.79 2.73 11.02
N PRO A 126 -9.95 3.01 10.37
CA PRO A 126 -10.14 4.25 9.64
C PRO A 126 -10.00 5.45 10.55
N LEU A 127 -9.63 6.60 9.98
CA LEU A 127 -9.79 7.88 10.66
C LEU A 127 -11.26 8.33 10.56
N PRO A 128 -11.80 8.97 11.61
CA PRO A 128 -13.14 9.53 11.56
C PRO A 128 -13.20 10.67 10.56
N SER A 129 -14.30 10.74 9.82
CA SER A 129 -14.62 11.83 8.89
C SER A 129 -15.98 12.39 9.32
N PRO A 130 -16.05 13.63 9.85
CA PRO A 130 -14.96 14.58 10.10
C PRO A 130 -14.03 14.19 11.28
N PRO A 131 -12.81 14.74 11.36
CA PRO A 131 -11.80 14.37 12.35
C PRO A 131 -12.08 15.00 13.73
N ASP A 132 -13.07 14.50 14.46
CA ASP A 132 -13.42 15.02 15.78
C ASP A 132 -12.41 14.65 16.88
N LYS A 133 -11.80 13.46 16.79
CA LYS A 133 -10.83 12.95 17.77
C LYS A 133 -9.75 12.10 17.12
N PRO A 134 -8.49 12.17 17.62
CA PRO A 134 -7.45 11.27 17.18
C PRO A 134 -7.80 9.84 17.59
N VAL A 135 -8.07 8.99 16.59
CA VAL A 135 -8.25 7.55 16.80
C VAL A 135 -6.89 6.89 16.64
N LEU A 136 -6.32 6.42 17.75
CA LEU A 136 -5.09 5.62 17.70
C LEU A 136 -5.40 4.24 17.08
N SER A 137 -4.50 3.76 16.24
CA SER A 137 -4.54 2.42 15.67
C SER A 137 -3.40 1.60 16.25
N ARG A 138 -3.73 0.53 16.95
CA ARG A 138 -2.74 -0.40 17.50
C ARG A 138 -2.00 -1.14 16.38
N ASN A 139 -2.67 -1.39 15.26
CA ASN A 139 -2.04 -1.95 14.07
C ASN A 139 -0.94 -1.02 13.54
N VAL A 140 -1.22 0.28 13.45
CA VAL A 140 -0.25 1.28 12.98
C VAL A 140 0.91 1.44 13.96
N GLU A 141 0.64 1.47 15.27
CA GLU A 141 1.69 1.51 16.31
C GLU A 141 2.60 0.27 16.25
N TRP A 142 2.00 -0.92 16.11
CA TRP A 142 2.74 -2.18 15.97
C TRP A 142 3.62 -2.19 14.71
N LEU A 143 3.07 -1.74 13.57
CA LEU A 143 3.83 -1.63 12.32
C LEU A 143 5.00 -0.65 12.43
N LYS A 144 4.77 0.55 12.99
CA LYS A 144 5.83 1.54 13.24
C LYS A 144 6.95 0.94 14.08
N ASN A 145 6.58 0.19 15.12
CA ASN A 145 7.54 -0.44 16.01
C ASN A 145 8.39 -1.51 15.30
N ILE A 146 7.80 -2.36 14.46
CA ILE A 146 8.55 -3.40 13.74
C ILE A 146 9.43 -2.80 12.66
N VAL A 147 8.88 -1.94 11.80
CA VAL A 147 9.64 -1.34 10.70
C VAL A 147 10.76 -0.44 11.24
N GLY A 148 10.55 0.24 12.36
CA GLY A 148 11.57 1.08 12.98
C GLY A 148 12.65 0.33 13.75
N LYS A 149 12.47 -0.97 14.03
CA LYS A 149 13.42 -1.78 14.84
C LYS A 149 14.05 -2.93 14.06
N THR A 150 13.62 -3.17 12.83
CA THR A 150 14.08 -4.33 12.04
C THR A 150 14.43 -3.92 10.63
N ASP A 151 15.28 -4.71 9.99
CA ASP A 151 15.67 -4.53 8.59
C ASP A 151 14.74 -5.29 7.63
N ILE A 152 13.52 -5.67 8.06
CA ILE A 152 12.61 -6.51 7.25
C ILE A 152 12.20 -5.85 5.93
N VAL A 153 12.26 -4.51 5.86
CA VAL A 153 12.01 -3.75 4.65
C VAL A 153 13.26 -3.58 3.79
N GLN A 154 14.45 -3.91 4.26
CA GLN A 154 15.67 -3.85 3.45
C GLN A 154 15.66 -4.95 2.38
N PRO A 155 16.19 -4.70 1.18
CA PRO A 155 16.17 -5.69 0.12
C PRO A 155 17.08 -6.87 0.46
N LEU A 156 16.50 -8.07 0.59
CA LEU A 156 17.22 -9.29 0.23
C LEU A 156 17.23 -9.37 -1.31
N SER A 157 18.26 -9.98 -1.88
CA SER A 157 18.64 -9.93 -3.32
C SER A 157 17.57 -10.28 -4.37
N LEU A 158 16.35 -10.63 -3.98
CA LEU A 158 15.24 -10.98 -4.84
C LEU A 158 14.07 -9.98 -4.72
N PRO A 159 13.43 -9.61 -5.87
CA PRO A 159 12.19 -8.84 -5.87
C PRO A 159 11.09 -9.54 -5.05
N ASN A 160 10.38 -8.78 -4.23
CA ASN A 160 9.29 -9.31 -3.42
C ASN A 160 8.13 -8.30 -3.41
N GLN A 161 6.99 -8.70 -3.97
CA GLN A 161 5.80 -7.84 -4.11
C GLN A 161 5.27 -7.34 -2.76
N TRP A 162 5.37 -8.14 -1.69
CA TRP A 162 4.95 -7.73 -0.35
C TRP A 162 5.90 -6.69 0.25
N ARG A 163 7.22 -6.87 0.07
CA ARG A 163 8.22 -5.88 0.49
C ARG A 163 8.02 -4.56 -0.24
N ASP A 164 7.87 -4.61 -1.56
CA ASP A 164 7.71 -3.42 -2.39
C ASP A 164 6.37 -2.72 -2.11
N ARG A 165 5.31 -3.48 -1.79
CA ARG A 165 4.04 -2.94 -1.30
C ARG A 165 4.23 -2.20 0.01
N LEU A 166 4.92 -2.80 0.99
CA LEU A 166 5.16 -2.17 2.27
C LEU A 166 6.03 -0.92 2.13
N LYS A 167 7.09 -0.96 1.31
CA LYS A 167 7.92 0.21 0.98
C LYS A 167 7.09 1.33 0.33
N SER A 168 6.23 0.97 -0.63
CA SER A 168 5.32 1.92 -1.29
C SER A 168 4.35 2.56 -0.29
N CYS A 169 3.71 1.75 0.56
CA CYS A 169 2.79 2.21 1.61
C CYS A 169 3.46 3.09 2.65
N LEU A 170 4.73 2.89 2.96
CA LEU A 170 5.41 3.71 3.95
C LEU A 170 6.13 4.91 3.30
N ALA A 171 6.19 4.94 1.96
CA ALA A 171 7.05 5.84 1.17
C ALA A 171 8.47 5.90 1.77
N ILE A 172 8.96 4.73 2.15
CA ILE A 172 10.26 4.53 2.74
C ILE A 172 11.28 4.38 1.61
N HIS A 173 12.28 5.24 1.63
CA HIS A 173 13.43 5.16 0.72
C HIS A 173 14.68 4.86 1.54
N PHE A 174 14.72 3.68 2.17
CA PHE A 174 15.93 3.16 2.81
C PHE A 174 16.73 2.41 1.76
N GLU A 175 17.81 3.02 1.29
CA GLU A 175 18.85 2.29 0.57
C GLU A 175 20.20 2.86 0.97
N ASP A 176 21.17 1.98 1.19
CA ASP A 176 22.56 2.34 1.48
C ASP A 176 23.20 3.09 0.29
N ASN A 177 22.67 2.88 -0.93
CA ASN A 177 23.07 3.58 -2.13
C ASN A 177 21.87 4.22 -2.86
N PRO A 178 21.46 5.44 -2.48
CA PRO A 178 20.32 6.12 -3.08
C PRO A 178 20.51 6.42 -4.58
N GLN A 179 21.74 6.64 -5.02
CA GLN A 179 22.04 6.90 -6.43
C GLN A 179 21.78 5.66 -7.29
N ALA A 180 22.22 4.48 -6.85
CA ALA A 180 21.98 3.23 -7.56
C ALA A 180 20.47 2.93 -7.67
N LEU A 181 19.71 3.10 -6.58
CA LEU A 181 18.26 2.93 -6.61
C LEU A 181 17.58 3.91 -7.58
N ARG A 182 18.04 5.16 -7.61
CA ARG A 182 17.51 6.18 -8.53
C ARG A 182 17.74 5.77 -9.98
N THR A 183 18.97 5.39 -10.34
CA THR A 183 19.30 4.92 -11.69
C THR A 183 18.48 3.69 -12.06
N GLN A 184 18.42 2.68 -11.18
CA GLN A 184 17.60 1.48 -11.40
C GLN A 184 16.13 1.82 -11.64
N SER A 185 15.56 2.71 -10.82
CA SER A 185 14.16 3.12 -10.92
C SER A 185 13.90 3.84 -12.24
N ARG A 186 14.78 4.75 -12.66
CA ARG A 186 14.68 5.44 -13.96
C ARG A 186 14.81 4.47 -15.13
N CYS A 187 15.78 3.55 -15.10
CA CYS A 187 15.96 2.53 -16.15
C CYS A 187 14.66 1.74 -16.37
N PHE A 188 14.00 1.33 -15.29
CA PHE A 188 12.77 0.57 -15.39
C PHE A 188 11.59 1.44 -15.85
N VAL A 189 11.41 2.60 -15.24
CA VAL A 189 10.24 3.46 -15.47
C VAL A 189 10.23 4.04 -16.87
N TYR A 190 11.40 4.36 -17.44
CA TYR A 190 11.52 4.92 -18.79
C TYR A 190 11.75 3.88 -19.89
N ASP A 191 11.83 2.58 -19.57
CA ASP A 191 11.81 1.52 -20.59
C ASP A 191 10.38 1.31 -21.11
N VAL A 192 10.13 1.75 -22.34
CA VAL A 192 8.78 1.73 -22.96
C VAL A 192 8.22 0.32 -23.11
N ARG A 193 9.06 -0.72 -23.11
CA ARG A 193 8.61 -2.12 -23.21
C ARG A 193 7.80 -2.58 -22.00
N ASN A 194 7.97 -1.89 -20.87
CA ASN A 194 7.23 -2.16 -19.64
C ASN A 194 5.78 -1.67 -19.69
N TYR A 195 5.33 -1.07 -20.80
CA TYR A 195 3.97 -0.55 -20.96
C TYR A 195 3.34 -1.11 -22.22
N ASN A 196 2.27 -1.87 -22.06
CA ASN A 196 1.56 -2.49 -23.18
C ASN A 196 0.11 -2.82 -22.77
N SER A 197 -0.68 -3.30 -23.73
CA SER A 197 -2.07 -3.66 -23.49
C SER A 197 -2.24 -4.76 -22.42
N ALA A 198 -1.28 -5.67 -22.26
CA ALA A 198 -1.38 -6.77 -21.30
C ALA A 198 -1.25 -6.30 -19.83
N ASN A 199 -0.69 -5.13 -19.58
CA ASN A 199 -0.68 -4.49 -18.26
C ASN A 199 -1.43 -3.15 -18.23
N LEU A 200 -2.33 -2.94 -19.19
CA LEU A 200 -3.13 -1.72 -19.30
C LEU A 200 -2.27 -0.44 -19.30
N TRP A 201 -1.02 -0.51 -19.76
CA TRP A 201 -0.04 0.59 -19.76
C TRP A 201 0.24 1.19 -18.36
N GLY A 202 -0.06 0.44 -17.30
CA GLY A 202 0.08 0.86 -15.92
C GLY A 202 0.91 -0.12 -15.07
N PRO A 203 1.03 0.13 -13.76
CA PRO A 203 1.74 -0.73 -12.81
C PRO A 203 0.92 -1.97 -12.44
N TYR A 204 0.52 -2.75 -13.45
CA TYR A 204 -0.30 -3.95 -13.30
C TYR A 204 0.44 -5.19 -13.78
N LEU A 205 0.14 -6.32 -13.17
CA LEU A 205 0.51 -7.64 -13.67
C LEU A 205 -0.46 -8.05 -14.78
N ARG A 206 -0.09 -9.06 -15.58
CA ARG A 206 -0.94 -9.57 -16.67
C ARG A 206 -2.30 -10.11 -16.22
N ASN A 207 -2.40 -10.52 -14.95
CA ASN A 207 -3.66 -10.95 -14.37
C ASN A 207 -4.55 -9.76 -13.95
N GLY A 208 -4.03 -8.52 -13.94
CA GLY A 208 -4.73 -7.31 -13.51
C GLY A 208 -4.52 -6.94 -12.03
N ASP A 209 -3.78 -7.75 -11.28
CA ASP A 209 -3.37 -7.41 -9.92
C ASP A 209 -2.28 -6.33 -9.96
N VAL A 210 -2.09 -5.59 -8.88
CA VAL A 210 -1.05 -4.54 -8.83
C VAL A 210 0.35 -5.14 -8.89
N ASN A 211 1.20 -4.58 -9.74
CA ASN A 211 2.65 -4.84 -9.72
C ASN A 211 3.32 -3.85 -8.77
N TRP A 212 3.47 -4.24 -7.51
CA TRP A 212 4.03 -3.41 -6.45
C TRP A 212 5.50 -3.08 -6.66
N SER A 213 6.29 -3.96 -7.30
CA SER A 213 7.66 -3.64 -7.70
C SER A 213 7.71 -2.50 -8.71
N HIS A 214 6.82 -2.50 -9.71
CA HIS A 214 6.72 -1.41 -10.67
C HIS A 214 6.27 -0.11 -9.98
N LEU A 215 5.24 -0.19 -9.14
CA LEU A 215 4.75 0.96 -8.39
C LEU A 215 5.81 1.57 -7.46
N TYR A 216 6.61 0.73 -6.79
CA TYR A 216 7.72 1.18 -5.94
C TYR A 216 8.77 1.97 -6.72
N LEU A 217 9.16 1.50 -7.92
CA LEU A 217 10.12 2.20 -8.78
C LEU A 217 9.55 3.53 -9.31
N ILE A 218 8.25 3.58 -9.64
CA ILE A 218 7.54 4.82 -10.00
C ILE A 218 7.63 5.84 -8.85
N ILE A 219 7.27 5.41 -7.63
CA ILE A 219 7.31 6.26 -6.43
C ILE A 219 8.73 6.78 -6.19
N ASN A 220 9.75 5.92 -6.37
CA ASN A 220 11.15 6.33 -6.21
C ASN A 220 11.55 7.43 -7.20
N VAL A 221 11.24 7.30 -8.50
CA VAL A 221 11.60 8.34 -9.48
C VAL A 221 10.98 9.69 -9.05
N VAL A 222 9.69 9.71 -8.72
CA VAL A 222 9.02 10.95 -8.31
C VAL A 222 9.62 11.49 -7.01
N ALA A 223 9.84 10.65 -6.00
CA ALA A 223 10.40 11.09 -4.72
C ALA A 223 11.83 11.64 -4.84
N PHE A 224 12.68 11.00 -5.65
CA PHE A 224 14.03 11.47 -5.92
C PHE A 224 14.04 12.78 -6.70
N ASN A 225 13.10 12.99 -7.62
CA ASN A 225 12.95 14.25 -8.32
C ASN A 225 12.48 15.38 -7.39
N ILE A 226 11.51 15.12 -6.51
CA ILE A 226 11.05 16.10 -5.51
C ILE A 226 12.20 16.55 -4.60
N ARG A 227 13.09 15.63 -4.21
CA ARG A 227 14.26 15.94 -3.36
C ARG A 227 15.27 16.89 -4.02
N GLU A 228 15.27 16.98 -5.35
CA GLU A 228 16.16 17.87 -6.11
C GLU A 228 15.51 19.23 -6.43
N LEU A 229 14.21 19.41 -6.14
CA LEU A 229 13.57 20.70 -6.30
C LEU A 229 14.13 21.71 -5.29
N PRO A 230 14.19 23.01 -5.66
CA PRO A 230 14.46 24.08 -4.70
C PRO A 230 13.49 24.00 -3.51
N LEU A 231 13.98 24.28 -2.29
CA LEU A 231 13.20 24.13 -1.06
C LEU A 231 11.84 24.83 -1.12
N ASP A 232 11.76 26.02 -1.72
CA ASP A 232 10.53 26.81 -1.84
C ASP A 232 9.45 26.14 -2.73
N ASN A 233 9.84 25.22 -3.61
CA ASN A 233 8.95 24.51 -4.52
C ASN A 233 8.73 23.04 -4.11
N MET A 234 9.28 22.63 -2.98
CA MET A 234 9.31 21.24 -2.54
C MET A 234 8.08 20.93 -1.67
N ILE A 235 6.92 20.75 -2.31
CA ILE A 235 5.72 20.23 -1.66
C ILE A 235 5.80 18.71 -1.67
N ARG A 236 5.60 18.04 -0.53
CA ARG A 236 5.76 16.58 -0.44
C ARG A 236 4.41 15.90 -0.21
N PRO A 237 4.16 14.73 -0.83
CA PRO A 237 3.03 13.90 -0.46
C PRO A 237 3.14 13.46 1.02
N PRO A 238 2.01 13.26 1.71
CA PRO A 238 2.00 12.57 3.00
C PRO A 238 2.63 11.18 2.92
N THR A 239 3.38 10.80 3.95
CA THR A 239 4.08 9.51 4.02
C THR A 239 3.91 8.84 5.38
N GLY A 240 4.31 7.56 5.47
CA GLY A 240 4.27 6.79 6.70
C GLY A 240 2.93 6.10 6.96
N SER A 241 2.91 5.24 7.98
CA SER A 241 1.79 4.33 8.26
C SER A 241 0.50 4.98 8.75
N GLU A 242 0.51 6.24 9.21
CA GLU A 242 -0.76 6.95 9.46
C GLU A 242 -1.42 7.36 8.15
N ALA A 243 -0.62 7.77 7.17
CA ALA A 243 -1.12 8.25 5.89
C ALA A 243 -1.74 7.10 5.07
N THR A 244 -1.45 5.83 5.36
CA THR A 244 -2.05 4.68 4.68
C THR A 244 -3.46 4.35 5.17
N ARG A 245 -3.89 4.91 6.30
CA ARG A 245 -5.17 4.56 6.93
C ARG A 245 -6.33 4.99 6.05
N ALA A 246 -7.43 4.25 6.15
CA ALA A 246 -8.64 4.62 5.46
C ALA A 246 -9.11 6.00 5.95
N HIS A 247 -9.54 6.84 5.02
CA HIS A 247 -10.06 8.20 5.28
C HIS A 247 -9.04 9.16 5.92
N SER A 248 -7.74 8.94 5.67
CA SER A 248 -6.69 9.83 6.17
C SER A 248 -6.45 11.06 5.30
N ALA A 249 -6.84 11.02 4.02
CA ALA A 249 -6.80 12.19 3.15
C ALA A 249 -7.83 13.24 3.62
N PRO A 250 -7.60 14.54 3.36
CA PRO A 250 -8.55 15.59 3.72
C PRO A 250 -9.88 15.46 2.96
N GLY A 251 -10.96 15.94 3.58
CA GLY A 251 -12.32 15.96 3.01
C GLY A 251 -13.26 14.93 3.61
N ASP A 252 -14.47 14.87 3.05
CA ASP A 252 -15.55 14.00 3.51
C ASP A 252 -15.55 12.66 2.77
N PHE A 253 -15.71 11.56 3.50
CA PHE A 253 -15.82 10.22 2.93
C PHE A 253 -17.24 9.68 3.12
N THR A 254 -17.99 9.61 2.01
CA THR A 254 -19.37 9.13 2.02
C THR A 254 -19.48 7.78 1.32
N GLY A 255 -20.62 7.09 1.47
CA GLY A 255 -20.86 5.87 0.70
C GLY A 255 -20.92 6.10 -0.82
N GLN A 256 -21.26 7.32 -1.25
CA GLN A 256 -21.30 7.71 -2.66
C GLN A 256 -19.91 8.05 -3.21
N ASP A 257 -19.03 8.62 -2.38
CA ASP A 257 -17.63 8.86 -2.70
C ASP A 257 -16.71 7.96 -1.84
N TRP A 258 -16.82 6.65 -2.05
CA TRP A 258 -16.06 5.69 -1.25
C TRP A 258 -14.54 5.80 -1.45
N ALA A 259 -14.09 6.38 -2.57
CA ALA A 259 -12.67 6.55 -2.87
C ALA A 259 -12.13 7.92 -2.41
N GLY A 260 -12.99 8.89 -2.10
CA GLY A 260 -12.62 10.25 -1.72
C GLY A 260 -12.22 11.14 -2.90
N VAL A 261 -12.81 10.91 -4.08
CA VAL A 261 -12.57 11.61 -5.34
C VAL A 261 -12.73 13.13 -5.23
N GLU A 262 -13.80 13.60 -4.61
CA GLU A 262 -14.17 15.01 -4.67
C GLU A 262 -13.18 15.90 -3.91
N GLY A 263 -12.69 16.95 -4.55
CA GLY A 263 -11.85 17.96 -3.91
C GLY A 263 -10.60 18.33 -4.70
N THR A 264 -9.66 18.96 -4.00
CA THR A 264 -8.42 19.48 -4.57
C THR A 264 -7.27 18.49 -4.38
N TRP A 265 -6.52 18.26 -5.45
CA TRP A 265 -5.37 17.36 -5.46
C TRP A 265 -4.14 18.06 -6.01
N LEU A 266 -2.98 17.72 -5.48
CA LEU A 266 -1.69 18.04 -6.06
C LEU A 266 -1.12 16.82 -6.76
N ARG A 267 -0.51 17.02 -7.91
CA ARG A 267 0.02 15.98 -8.79
C ARG A 267 1.41 16.34 -9.29
N TYR A 268 2.38 15.50 -8.98
CA TYR A 268 3.64 15.51 -9.71
C TYR A 268 3.56 14.63 -10.94
N VAL A 269 4.04 15.18 -12.06
CA VAL A 269 4.39 14.42 -13.26
C VAL A 269 5.87 14.61 -13.55
N SER A 270 6.59 13.51 -13.73
CA SER A 270 7.99 13.55 -14.20
C SER A 270 8.05 13.07 -15.64
N PHE A 271 8.91 13.69 -16.44
CA PHE A 271 9.12 13.30 -17.82
C PHE A 271 10.58 13.49 -18.23
N MET A 272 11.09 12.50 -18.95
CA MET A 272 12.35 12.58 -19.68
C MET A 272 12.13 13.38 -20.97
N ASP A 273 13.11 14.18 -21.39
CA ASP A 273 13.05 14.82 -22.71
C ASP A 273 12.83 13.75 -23.79
N TYR A 274 12.01 14.04 -24.79
CA TYR A 274 11.65 13.04 -25.80
C TYR A 274 12.88 12.52 -26.57
N ARG A 275 13.89 13.35 -26.81
CA ARG A 275 15.12 12.91 -27.48
C ARG A 275 15.90 11.93 -26.62
N ASP A 276 15.96 12.19 -25.32
CA ASP A 276 16.62 11.32 -24.35
C ASP A 276 15.83 10.01 -24.20
N LEU A 277 14.50 10.07 -24.14
CA LEU A 277 13.64 8.88 -24.07
C LEU A 277 13.79 7.99 -25.31
N PHE A 278 13.81 8.61 -26.49
CA PHE A 278 14.04 7.90 -27.73
C PHE A 278 15.45 7.31 -27.78
N GLY A 279 16.46 8.08 -27.39
CA GLY A 279 17.86 7.64 -27.32
C GLY A 279 18.03 6.46 -26.37
N PHE A 280 17.50 6.54 -25.15
CA PHE A 280 17.53 5.48 -24.16
C PHE A 280 16.88 4.19 -24.69
N ASN A 281 15.73 4.27 -25.36
CA ASN A 281 14.97 3.08 -25.76
C ASN A 281 15.37 2.47 -27.12
N PHE A 282 15.86 3.27 -28.06
CA PHE A 282 16.01 2.87 -29.46
C PHE A 282 17.40 3.12 -30.05
N SER A 283 18.31 3.78 -29.34
CA SER A 283 19.66 3.98 -29.88
C SER A 283 20.44 2.67 -29.94
N GLY A 284 21.25 2.52 -31.00
CA GLY A 284 22.23 1.43 -31.14
C GLY A 284 23.63 1.89 -30.75
N SER A 285 23.76 2.70 -29.68
CA SER A 285 25.06 3.16 -29.15
C SER A 285 25.96 1.97 -28.77
N GLU A 286 27.26 2.22 -28.57
CA GLU A 286 28.23 1.16 -28.22
C GLU A 286 27.85 0.41 -26.94
N ASP A 287 27.24 1.09 -25.96
CA ASP A 287 26.73 0.50 -24.73
C ASP A 287 25.40 -0.24 -24.95
N GLY A 288 24.62 0.14 -25.96
CA GLY A 288 23.31 -0.43 -26.27
C GLY A 288 22.12 0.34 -25.67
N ALA A 289 20.93 0.04 -26.15
CA ALA A 289 19.71 0.65 -25.64
C ALA A 289 19.42 0.19 -24.21
N ARG A 290 18.98 1.14 -23.38
CA ARG A 290 18.48 0.97 -22.00
C ARG A 290 19.55 0.70 -20.94
N GLU A 291 20.79 1.09 -21.21
CA GLU A 291 21.88 0.94 -20.26
C GLU A 291 21.80 1.97 -19.11
N PRO A 292 22.13 1.57 -17.86
CA PRO A 292 22.16 2.48 -16.71
C PRO A 292 23.08 3.68 -16.86
N SER A 293 24.20 3.54 -17.59
CA SER A 293 25.17 4.62 -17.83
C SER A 293 24.57 5.82 -18.56
N PHE A 294 23.43 5.64 -19.25
CA PHE A 294 22.71 6.74 -19.91
C PHE A 294 22.35 7.88 -18.93
N PHE A 295 22.08 7.54 -17.68
CA PHE A 295 21.70 8.51 -16.65
C PHE A 295 22.88 9.23 -16.00
N ASP A 296 24.11 8.83 -16.34
CA ASP A 296 25.34 9.49 -15.88
C ASP A 296 25.80 10.60 -16.85
N ASP A 297 25.16 10.73 -18.02
CA ASP A 297 25.45 11.79 -19.00
C ASP A 297 25.03 13.18 -18.47
N GLU A 298 25.95 14.14 -18.45
CA GLU A 298 25.68 15.54 -18.06
C GLU A 298 24.61 16.22 -18.94
N GLY A 299 24.41 15.72 -20.16
CA GLY A 299 23.40 16.18 -21.11
C GLY A 299 21.98 15.66 -20.85
N PHE A 300 21.82 14.64 -20.00
CA PHE A 300 20.52 14.04 -19.66
C PHE A 300 19.55 15.07 -19.07
N ARG A 301 18.31 15.09 -19.57
CA ARG A 301 17.26 16.01 -19.09
C ARG A 301 16.02 15.26 -18.65
N GLU A 302 15.69 15.47 -17.39
CA GLU A 302 14.40 15.11 -16.78
C GLU A 302 13.78 16.34 -16.13
N ALA A 303 12.48 16.51 -16.31
CA ALA A 303 11.72 17.59 -15.70
C ALA A 303 10.60 17.03 -14.82
N THR A 304 10.32 17.72 -13.72
CA THR A 304 9.21 17.41 -12.83
C THR A 304 8.33 18.64 -12.67
N ARG A 305 7.02 18.46 -12.84
CA ARG A 305 6.04 19.55 -12.74
C ARG A 305 4.98 19.23 -11.70
N LEU A 306 4.65 20.24 -10.90
CA LEU A 306 3.50 20.21 -10.00
C LEU A 306 2.27 20.76 -10.74
N ILE A 307 1.18 20.01 -10.64
CA ILE A 307 -0.11 20.28 -11.25
C ILE A 307 -1.15 20.23 -10.15
N GLU A 308 -2.07 21.17 -10.14
CA GLU A 308 -3.26 21.13 -9.30
C GLU A 308 -4.42 20.53 -10.09
N LEU A 309 -5.18 19.64 -9.46
CA LEU A 309 -6.42 19.07 -10.00
C LEU A 309 -7.58 19.43 -9.08
N ASN A 310 -8.73 19.79 -9.65
CA ASN A 310 -9.98 19.93 -8.91
C ASN A 310 -11.00 18.94 -9.49
N LEU A 311 -11.36 17.91 -8.72
CA LEU A 311 -12.17 16.79 -9.17
C LEU A 311 -13.54 16.78 -8.49
N HIS A 312 -14.57 16.36 -9.22
CA HIS A 312 -15.93 16.14 -8.71
C HIS A 312 -16.56 14.92 -9.38
N ILE A 313 -17.46 14.24 -8.67
CA ILE A 313 -18.12 13.05 -9.18
C ILE A 313 -19.15 13.44 -10.25
N ILE A 314 -19.24 12.64 -11.30
CA ILE A 314 -20.25 12.76 -12.36
C ILE A 314 -20.90 11.40 -12.61
N SER A 315 -22.08 11.43 -13.25
CA SER A 315 -22.69 10.20 -13.73
C SER A 315 -21.98 9.69 -14.99
N LYS A 316 -22.05 8.38 -15.24
CA LYS A 316 -21.42 7.74 -16.40
C LYS A 316 -21.83 8.38 -17.73
N GLU A 317 -23.07 8.82 -17.85
CA GLU A 317 -23.63 9.42 -19.07
C GLU A 317 -23.00 10.77 -19.41
N LYS A 318 -22.36 11.44 -18.44
CA LYS A 318 -21.66 12.72 -18.63
C LYS A 318 -20.21 12.55 -19.10
N MET A 319 -19.69 11.32 -19.16
CA MET A 319 -18.36 11.04 -19.67
C MET A 319 -18.29 11.37 -21.17
N ARG A 320 -17.32 12.20 -21.54
CA ARG A 320 -17.01 12.57 -22.93
C ARG A 320 -15.93 11.68 -23.51
N VAL A 321 -14.99 11.23 -22.67
CA VAL A 321 -13.96 10.27 -23.05
C VAL A 321 -14.62 8.93 -23.33
N LYS A 322 -14.40 8.42 -24.55
CA LYS A 322 -14.76 7.05 -24.91
C LYS A 322 -13.59 6.15 -24.58
N PHE A 323 -13.69 5.42 -23.48
CA PHE A 323 -12.75 4.36 -23.16
C PHE A 323 -13.00 3.15 -24.07
N PRO A 324 -11.98 2.29 -24.28
CA PRO A 324 -12.16 0.95 -24.83
C PRO A 324 -13.36 0.21 -24.22
N HIS A 325 -13.98 -0.68 -24.99
CA HIS A 325 -15.21 -1.36 -24.56
C HIS A 325 -15.04 -2.20 -23.28
N ASP A 326 -13.80 -2.61 -22.97
CA ASP A 326 -13.46 -3.39 -21.78
C ASP A 326 -13.13 -2.54 -20.56
N ASP A 327 -13.42 -1.23 -20.59
CA ASP A 327 -13.18 -0.31 -19.48
C ASP A 327 -14.48 0.19 -18.82
N PRO A 328 -14.57 0.13 -17.48
CA PRO A 328 -13.61 -0.44 -16.53
C PRO A 328 -13.41 -1.96 -16.72
N PRO A 329 -12.23 -2.50 -16.35
CA PRO A 329 -11.91 -3.92 -16.52
C PRO A 329 -12.98 -4.83 -15.92
N SER A 330 -13.24 -5.98 -16.53
CA SER A 330 -14.25 -6.94 -16.03
C SER A 330 -14.01 -7.45 -14.60
N ARG A 331 -12.77 -7.32 -14.08
CA ARG A 331 -12.39 -7.71 -12.70
C ARG A 331 -12.60 -6.56 -11.69
N VAL A 332 -13.81 -6.02 -11.61
CA VAL A 332 -14.20 -5.07 -10.54
C VAL A 332 -14.77 -5.81 -9.35
N HIS A 333 -14.43 -5.37 -8.13
CA HIS A 333 -15.02 -5.91 -6.91
C HIS A 333 -16.52 -5.54 -6.82
N PRO A 334 -17.43 -6.52 -6.66
CA PRO A 334 -18.88 -6.29 -6.80
C PRO A 334 -19.49 -5.40 -5.71
N SER A 335 -18.87 -5.34 -4.53
CA SER A 335 -19.36 -4.51 -3.41
C SER A 335 -19.05 -3.01 -3.56
N TYR A 336 -18.38 -2.59 -4.64
CA TYR A 336 -18.03 -1.19 -4.89
C TYR A 336 -18.49 -0.78 -6.27
N GLU A 337 -19.32 0.27 -6.33
CA GLU A 337 -19.68 0.89 -7.60
C GLU A 337 -18.49 1.65 -8.20
N VAL A 338 -18.40 1.66 -9.52
CA VAL A 338 -17.39 2.43 -10.25
C VAL A 338 -17.77 3.91 -10.18
N LEU A 339 -16.87 4.75 -9.66
CA LEU A 339 -17.10 6.19 -9.62
C LEU A 339 -16.52 6.83 -10.87
N TYR A 340 -17.32 7.68 -11.52
CA TYR A 340 -16.87 8.50 -12.64
C TYR A 340 -16.67 9.93 -12.17
N PHE A 341 -15.67 10.61 -12.71
CA PHE A 341 -15.35 11.96 -12.30
C PHE A 341 -14.92 12.84 -13.45
N ALA A 342 -15.10 14.14 -13.25
CA ALA A 342 -14.60 15.19 -14.12
C ALA A 342 -13.94 16.27 -13.28
N GLY A 343 -13.18 17.14 -13.93
CA GLY A 343 -12.47 18.18 -13.22
C GLY A 343 -11.62 19.03 -14.12
N THR A 344 -10.78 19.82 -13.47
CA THR A 344 -9.81 20.67 -14.15
C THR A 344 -8.41 20.40 -13.67
N SER A 345 -7.43 20.66 -14.55
CA SER A 345 -6.01 20.46 -14.34
C SER A 345 -5.28 21.74 -14.70
N ARG A 346 -4.53 22.28 -13.75
CA ARG A 346 -3.84 23.57 -13.84
C ARG A 346 -2.37 23.39 -13.49
N GLY A 347 -1.49 23.59 -14.47
CA GLY A 347 -0.04 23.57 -14.24
C GLY A 347 0.45 24.89 -13.63
N ALA A 348 1.40 24.80 -12.70
CA ALA A 348 1.96 25.97 -12.00
C ALA A 348 2.64 27.01 -12.93
N SER A 349 3.09 26.60 -14.12
CA SER A 349 3.90 27.44 -15.02
C SER A 349 3.17 28.01 -16.24
N THR A 350 2.07 27.39 -16.70
CA THR A 350 1.38 27.81 -17.94
C THR A 350 0.07 28.54 -17.69
N GLY A 351 -0.55 28.37 -16.51
CA GLY A 351 -1.86 28.93 -16.17
C GLY A 351 -3.02 28.41 -17.05
N GLN A 352 -2.74 27.54 -18.03
CA GLN A 352 -3.75 26.95 -18.89
C GLN A 352 -4.46 25.82 -18.15
N GLU A 353 -5.77 25.96 -18.07
CA GLU A 353 -6.66 24.98 -17.47
C GLU A 353 -7.10 23.97 -18.54
N THR A 354 -6.87 22.70 -18.26
CA THR A 354 -7.31 21.58 -19.11
C THR A 354 -8.41 20.81 -18.40
N THR A 355 -9.35 20.27 -19.18
CA THR A 355 -10.40 19.43 -18.61
C THR A 355 -9.83 18.04 -18.38
N VAL A 356 -10.15 17.44 -17.23
CA VAL A 356 -9.85 16.03 -16.95
C VAL A 356 -11.13 15.25 -16.74
N GLN A 357 -11.12 13.99 -17.15
CA GLN A 357 -12.18 13.03 -16.85
C GLN A 357 -11.58 11.68 -16.56
N GLY A 358 -12.29 10.86 -15.80
CA GLY A 358 -11.75 9.58 -15.38
C GLY A 358 -12.75 8.73 -14.61
N PHE A 359 -12.25 7.63 -14.11
CA PHE A 359 -13.00 6.78 -13.20
C PHE A 359 -12.07 6.12 -12.18
N VAL A 360 -12.66 5.71 -11.06
CA VAL A 360 -12.01 4.87 -10.06
C VAL A 360 -12.86 3.63 -9.81
N HIS A 361 -12.20 2.48 -9.70
CA HIS A 361 -12.86 1.22 -9.38
C HIS A 361 -12.04 0.43 -8.35
N MET A 362 -12.71 -0.42 -7.59
CA MET A 362 -12.06 -1.36 -6.68
C MET A 362 -11.68 -2.63 -7.45
N GLY A 363 -10.43 -3.08 -7.37
CA GLY A 363 -10.10 -4.42 -7.87
C GLY A 363 -10.37 -5.52 -6.86
N LEU A 364 -10.27 -6.77 -7.32
CA LEU A 364 -10.53 -7.96 -6.51
C LEU A 364 -9.53 -8.15 -5.35
N ASP A 365 -8.38 -7.50 -5.43
CA ASP A 365 -7.35 -7.42 -4.39
C ASP A 365 -7.61 -6.32 -3.35
N HIS A 366 -8.80 -5.69 -3.39
CA HIS A 366 -9.22 -4.59 -2.52
C HIS A 366 -8.35 -3.33 -2.61
N ILE A 367 -7.73 -3.10 -3.78
CA ILE A 367 -6.93 -1.91 -4.05
C ILE A 367 -7.63 -1.00 -5.08
N PRO A 368 -7.87 0.29 -4.77
CA PRO A 368 -8.46 1.22 -5.73
C PRO A 368 -7.55 1.51 -6.92
N ARG A 369 -8.13 1.47 -8.12
CA ARG A 369 -7.48 1.73 -9.41
C ARG A 369 -8.11 2.94 -10.06
N TRP A 370 -7.27 3.87 -10.47
CA TRP A 370 -7.64 5.16 -11.02
C TRP A 370 -7.24 5.23 -12.49
N ARG A 371 -8.15 5.73 -13.32
CA ARG A 371 -7.84 6.20 -14.66
C ARG A 371 -8.20 7.66 -14.78
N LEU A 372 -7.25 8.48 -15.22
CA LEU A 372 -7.46 9.91 -15.48
C LEU A 372 -6.99 10.26 -16.88
N THR A 373 -7.80 11.02 -17.59
CA THR A 373 -7.57 11.39 -18.97
C THR A 373 -7.67 12.90 -19.11
N SER A 374 -6.66 13.51 -19.72
CA SER A 374 -6.60 14.96 -19.97
C SER A 374 -7.10 15.29 -21.37
N ILE A 375 -8.00 16.26 -21.44
CA ILE A 375 -8.65 16.74 -22.66
C ILE A 375 -8.20 18.18 -22.90
N HIS A 376 -7.53 18.41 -24.02
CA HIS A 376 -7.05 19.72 -24.46
C HIS A 376 -7.68 20.05 -25.80
N ASP A 377 -8.32 21.22 -25.92
CA ASP A 377 -9.03 21.65 -27.13
C ASP A 377 -10.02 20.60 -27.70
N GLY A 378 -10.67 19.85 -26.80
CA GLY A 378 -11.61 18.79 -27.16
C GLY A 378 -10.96 17.48 -27.64
N GLN A 379 -9.63 17.42 -27.70
CA GLN A 379 -8.87 16.21 -28.04
C GLN A 379 -8.29 15.58 -26.79
N THR A 380 -8.37 14.26 -26.71
CA THR A 380 -7.73 13.51 -25.64
C THR A 380 -6.24 13.40 -25.91
N GLN A 381 -5.41 13.88 -24.98
CA GLN A 381 -3.96 13.89 -25.17
C GLN A 381 -3.24 12.88 -24.28
N TRP A 382 -3.57 12.88 -22.98
CA TRP A 382 -2.81 12.15 -21.98
C TRP A 382 -3.71 11.20 -21.21
N SER A 383 -3.26 9.96 -21.02
CA SER A 383 -3.85 9.00 -20.10
C SER A 383 -3.00 8.86 -18.85
N THR A 384 -3.60 8.37 -17.77
CA THR A 384 -2.95 8.13 -16.49
C THR A 384 -3.57 6.89 -15.88
N GLU A 385 -2.72 5.92 -15.56
CA GLU A 385 -3.07 4.70 -14.85
C GLU A 385 -2.49 4.79 -13.44
N GLY A 386 -3.34 4.77 -12.43
CA GLY A 386 -2.96 5.00 -11.05
C GLY A 386 -3.44 3.90 -10.11
N VAL A 387 -2.63 3.61 -9.10
CA VAL A 387 -2.96 2.74 -7.97
C VAL A 387 -2.97 3.58 -6.71
N GLN A 388 -4.06 3.51 -5.95
CA GLN A 388 -4.12 4.18 -4.67
C GLN A 388 -3.29 3.41 -3.64
N ILE A 389 -2.40 4.13 -2.97
CA ILE A 389 -1.48 3.56 -1.99
C ILE A 389 -2.14 3.59 -0.61
N GLY A 390 -2.09 2.48 0.11
CA GLY A 390 -2.80 2.32 1.39
C GLY A 390 -4.27 1.93 1.21
N ASN A 391 -5.12 2.33 2.15
CA ASN A 391 -6.56 2.07 2.11
C ASN A 391 -7.35 3.12 1.33
N VAL A 392 -8.67 2.93 1.22
CA VAL A 392 -9.59 3.90 0.60
C VAL A 392 -9.48 5.28 1.24
N GLY A 393 -9.47 6.36 0.46
CA GLY A 393 -9.22 7.70 1.00
C GLY A 393 -7.89 7.90 1.73
N SER A 394 -6.84 7.17 1.37
CA SER A 394 -5.51 7.31 1.99
C SER A 394 -4.83 8.63 1.62
N ALA A 395 -4.21 9.30 2.59
CA ALA A 395 -3.50 10.57 2.44
C ALA A 395 -2.26 10.46 1.53
N ILE A 396 -1.68 9.26 1.40
CA ILE A 396 -0.57 9.02 0.47
C ILE A 396 -1.00 9.27 -0.97
N GLY A 397 -2.28 9.06 -1.28
CA GLY A 397 -2.83 9.29 -2.61
C GLY A 397 -2.53 8.16 -3.59
N VAL A 398 -2.31 8.53 -4.84
CA VAL A 398 -2.30 7.64 -6.01
C VAL A 398 -0.99 7.83 -6.77
N ALA A 399 -0.29 6.73 -7.02
CA ALA A 399 0.90 6.73 -7.87
C ALA A 399 0.67 5.84 -9.10
N GLY A 400 1.41 6.12 -10.17
CA GLY A 400 1.31 5.33 -11.39
C GLY A 400 2.01 5.98 -12.55
N THR A 401 1.49 5.77 -13.75
CA THR A 401 2.09 6.23 -15.00
C THR A 401 1.19 7.17 -15.75
N TRP A 402 1.79 8.11 -16.46
CA TRP A 402 1.12 8.89 -17.48
C TRP A 402 1.77 8.56 -18.83
N SER A 403 0.96 8.58 -19.89
CA SER A 403 1.41 8.34 -21.26
C SER A 403 0.46 9.02 -22.25
N ALA A 404 0.84 9.06 -23.52
CA ALA A 404 -0.08 9.50 -24.57
C ALA A 404 -1.31 8.58 -24.62
N PHE A 405 -2.48 9.15 -24.90
CA PHE A 405 -3.76 8.43 -24.85
C PHE A 405 -3.89 7.30 -25.88
N GLU A 406 -3.28 7.44 -27.06
CA GLU A 406 -3.37 6.44 -28.12
C GLU A 406 -2.39 5.25 -27.92
N HIS A 407 -1.40 5.43 -27.04
CA HIS A 407 -0.35 4.44 -26.77
C HIS A 407 0.35 3.91 -28.04
N GLY A 408 0.66 4.82 -28.96
CA GLY A 408 1.42 4.54 -30.17
C GLY A 408 2.87 4.12 -29.88
N ASP A 409 3.49 3.49 -30.88
CA ASP A 409 4.88 3.05 -30.78
C ASP A 409 5.82 4.24 -30.59
N GLY A 410 6.55 4.26 -29.47
CA GLY A 410 7.47 5.34 -29.12
C GLY A 410 6.81 6.52 -28.41
N ASP A 411 5.52 6.45 -28.09
CA ASP A 411 4.84 7.47 -27.30
C ASP A 411 5.52 7.67 -25.94
N PRO A 412 5.56 8.92 -25.43
CA PRO A 412 6.20 9.21 -24.18
C PRO A 412 5.45 8.57 -23.01
N VAL A 413 6.22 8.17 -22.01
CA VAL A 413 5.73 7.63 -20.74
C VAL A 413 6.54 8.23 -19.59
N GLY A 414 5.91 8.41 -18.44
CA GLY A 414 6.60 8.82 -17.24
C GLY A 414 5.79 8.54 -15.97
N PRO A 415 6.42 8.70 -14.80
CA PRO A 415 5.77 8.44 -13.53
C PRO A 415 4.95 9.65 -13.07
N THR A 416 3.91 9.37 -12.30
CA THR A 416 3.05 10.38 -11.66
C THR A 416 2.72 9.96 -10.24
N TRP A 417 2.55 10.95 -9.36
CA TRP A 417 2.04 10.76 -8.00
C TRP A 417 1.18 11.95 -7.61
N PHE A 418 -0.06 11.70 -7.21
CA PHE A 418 -0.99 12.73 -6.78
C PHE A 418 -1.68 12.40 -5.46
N TRP A 419 -1.92 13.41 -4.63
CA TRP A 419 -2.54 13.29 -3.32
C TRP A 419 -3.48 14.46 -3.07
N LYS A 420 -4.45 14.24 -2.20
CA LYS A 420 -5.48 15.23 -1.88
C LYS A 420 -4.94 16.24 -0.87
N VAL A 421 -5.32 17.49 -1.03
CA VAL A 421 -4.97 18.59 -0.12
C VAL A 421 -6.25 19.26 0.38
N GLU A 422 -6.15 19.99 1.49
CA GLU A 422 -7.26 20.82 1.95
C GLU A 422 -7.58 21.87 0.88
N SER A 423 -8.85 22.10 0.63
CA SER A 423 -9.31 23.19 -0.23
C SER A 423 -9.12 24.51 0.52
N ASP A 424 -8.49 25.50 -0.14
CA ASP A 424 -8.35 26.87 0.38
C ASP A 424 -9.71 27.56 0.59
#